data_AF-A0A383E1V4-F1
#
_entry.id   AF-A0A383E1V4-F1
#
_cell.length_a   1.000
_cell.length_b   1.000
_cell.length_c   1.000
_cell.angle_alpha   90.00
_cell.angle_beta   90.00
_cell.angle_gamma   90.00
#
_symmetry.space_group_name_H-M   'P 1'
#
loop_
_entity.id
_entity.type
_entity.pdbx_description
1 polymer ?
#
loop_
_entity_poly.entity_id
_entity_poly.type
_entity_poly.pdbx_seq_one_letter_code
_entity_poly.pdbx_strand_id
1 'polypeptide(L)'
;MVCPRCASMYVKKDGVKRKKEGFTQKYRCNSCARYFSVPIETEIKEYKEVKPGEVFRYESDKVIRVHGLTDVHVGANEFDLEKFRQAVKAIYEDDNAVWFGNGDLLELIPPHYKISQRGQEIPPDEQYLTFIKLVQSIKDKCLFIRGGNHDFLRSFNILDLDICKIIANEMNVPYYKMPGYSQIVCRGKSWNMVSGHGKSGAKNGDLELDKLAAVYSQGDVFFL
;
A
#
# COMPACT_ATOMS: atom_id res chain seq x y z
N MET A 1 -5.91 25.15 4.39
CA MET A 1 -4.64 25.13 5.15
C MET A 1 -4.81 26.03 6.37
N VAL A 2 -4.43 25.54 7.55
CA VAL A 2 -4.66 26.23 8.83
C VAL A 2 -3.39 26.98 9.25
N CYS A 3 -3.53 28.22 9.73
CA CYS A 3 -2.40 28.96 10.27
C CYS A 3 -1.88 28.27 11.54
N PRO A 4 -0.60 27.86 11.60
CA PRO A 4 -0.06 27.13 12.75
C PRO A 4 0.09 28.00 14.00
N ARG A 5 -0.15 29.31 13.91
CA ARG A 5 0.01 30.26 15.03
C ARG A 5 -1.30 30.69 15.68
N CYS A 6 -2.39 30.77 14.93
CA CYS A 6 -3.69 31.24 15.45
C CYS A 6 -4.87 30.36 15.02
N ALA A 7 -4.61 29.20 14.42
CA ALA A 7 -5.60 28.25 13.93
C ALA A 7 -6.63 28.81 12.92
N SER A 8 -6.43 30.03 12.42
CA SER A 8 -7.31 30.62 11.40
C SER A 8 -7.19 29.88 10.07
N MET A 9 -8.34 29.69 9.42
CA MET A 9 -8.43 29.17 8.05
C MET A 9 -8.28 30.28 6.99
N TYR A 10 -8.28 31.55 7.38
CA TYR A 10 -8.11 32.69 6.48
C TYR A 10 -6.63 32.88 6.14
N VAL A 11 -6.14 32.04 5.23
CA VAL A 11 -4.74 32.00 4.81
C VAL A 11 -4.64 32.20 3.29
N LYS A 12 -3.76 33.11 2.87
CA LYS A 12 -3.44 33.37 1.46
C LYS A 12 -2.10 32.73 1.09
N LYS A 13 -2.05 32.06 -0.06
CA LYS A 13 -0.83 31.54 -0.69
C LYS A 13 0.02 32.71 -1.21
N ASP A 14 1.27 32.84 -0.79
CA ASP A 14 2.13 34.03 -1.04
C ASP A 14 3.49 33.65 -1.66
N GLY A 15 3.44 32.94 -2.79
CA GLY A 15 4.61 32.57 -3.60
C GLY A 15 5.43 31.38 -3.07
N VAL A 16 6.40 30.95 -3.87
CA VAL A 16 7.27 29.79 -3.58
C VAL A 16 8.70 30.27 -3.33
N LYS A 17 9.39 29.72 -2.33
CA LYS A 17 10.81 30.00 -2.06
C LYS A 17 11.64 28.72 -2.19
N ARG A 18 12.68 28.76 -3.03
CA ARG A 18 13.70 27.70 -3.14
C ARG A 18 14.63 27.73 -1.92
N LYS A 19 14.88 26.57 -1.32
CA LYS A 19 15.86 26.31 -0.26
C LYS A 19 16.86 25.24 -0.73
N LYS A 20 17.91 24.97 0.06
CA LYS A 20 18.90 23.91 -0.24
C LYS A 20 18.26 22.52 -0.37
N GLU A 21 17.21 22.24 0.42
CA GLU A 21 16.52 20.94 0.51
C GLU A 21 15.20 20.87 -0.29
N GLY A 22 14.97 21.79 -1.24
CA GLY A 22 13.76 21.81 -2.08
C GLY A 22 13.00 23.12 -2.05
N PHE A 23 11.69 23.08 -2.32
CA PHE A 23 10.85 24.28 -2.37
C PHE A 23 9.96 24.39 -1.13
N THR A 24 9.63 25.62 -0.76
CA THR A 24 8.69 25.90 0.33
C THR A 24 7.59 26.82 -0.17
N GLN A 25 6.34 26.44 0.08
CA GLN A 25 5.18 27.27 -0.18
C GLN A 25 5.03 28.26 0.96
N LYS A 26 5.09 29.55 0.66
CA LYS A 26 4.80 30.59 1.66
C LYS A 26 3.31 30.85 1.74
N TYR A 27 2.86 31.14 2.95
CA TYR A 27 1.50 31.52 3.26
C TYR A 27 1.51 32.74 4.18
N ARG A 28 0.51 33.62 4.01
CA ARG A 28 0.22 34.74 4.91
C ARG A 28 -1.15 34.52 5.53
N CYS A 29 -1.24 34.53 6.85
CA CYS A 29 -2.52 34.50 7.55
C CYS A 29 -3.13 35.91 7.56
N ASN A 30 -4.39 36.04 7.13
CA ASN A 30 -5.10 37.32 7.16
C ASN A 30 -5.56 37.69 8.57
N SER A 31 -5.78 36.71 9.46
CA SER A 31 -6.22 36.98 10.83
C SER A 31 -5.10 37.47 11.75
N CYS A 32 -3.89 36.90 11.67
CA CYS A 32 -2.77 37.32 12.52
C CYS A 32 -1.65 38.04 11.77
N ALA A 33 -1.82 38.29 10.47
CA ALA A 33 -0.85 38.92 9.56
C ALA A 33 0.53 38.21 9.46
N ARG A 34 0.71 37.05 10.10
CA ARG A 34 2.00 36.33 10.15
C ARG A 34 2.20 35.42 8.95
N TYR A 35 3.47 35.26 8.61
CA TYR A 35 3.95 34.35 7.58
C TYR A 35 4.28 32.97 8.16
N PHE A 36 4.01 31.94 7.36
CA PHE A 36 4.53 30.60 7.58
C PHE A 36 4.84 29.93 6.25
N SER A 37 5.54 28.79 6.30
CA SER A 37 5.91 28.06 5.09
C SER A 37 5.74 26.57 5.31
N VAL A 38 5.29 25.88 4.25
CA VAL A 38 5.15 24.42 4.23
C VAL A 38 6.09 23.89 3.14
N PRO A 39 6.86 22.82 3.39
CA PRO A 39 7.63 22.16 2.34
C PRO A 39 6.73 21.77 1.17
N ILE A 40 7.17 22.03 -0.05
CA ILE A 40 6.59 21.47 -1.26
C ILE A 40 7.51 20.32 -1.64
N GLU A 41 7.02 19.08 -1.56
CA GLU A 41 7.70 17.97 -2.19
C GLU A 41 7.64 18.20 -3.71
N THR A 42 8.77 18.56 -4.30
CA THR A 42 8.91 18.79 -5.76
C THR A 42 9.61 17.65 -6.47
N GLU A 43 10.17 16.71 -5.71
CA GLU A 43 10.70 15.49 -6.28
C GLU A 43 9.52 14.59 -6.62
N ILE A 44 9.42 14.26 -7.91
CA ILE A 44 8.64 13.10 -8.32
C ILE A 44 9.43 11.91 -7.78
N LYS A 45 9.01 11.37 -6.63
CA LYS A 45 9.56 10.13 -6.11
C LYS A 45 9.21 9.05 -7.11
N GLU A 46 10.20 8.57 -7.86
CA GLU A 46 10.02 7.38 -8.68
C GLU A 46 9.85 6.19 -7.73
N TYR A 47 8.65 5.61 -7.70
CA TYR A 47 8.40 4.35 -7.01
C TYR A 47 9.23 3.24 -7.68
N LYS A 48 9.66 2.27 -6.88
CA LYS A 48 10.42 1.12 -7.39
C LYS A 48 9.46 -0.02 -7.71
N GLU A 49 9.24 -0.28 -9.01
CA GLU A 49 8.60 -1.52 -9.45
C GLU A 49 9.63 -2.65 -9.37
N VAL A 50 9.28 -3.74 -8.68
CA VAL A 50 10.11 -4.96 -8.67
C VAL A 50 9.79 -5.75 -9.92
N LYS A 51 10.72 -5.76 -10.87
CA LYS A 51 10.51 -6.45 -12.14
C LYS A 51 10.59 -7.96 -11.96
N PRO A 52 9.97 -8.75 -12.86
CA PRO A 52 10.19 -10.20 -12.89
C PRO A 52 11.68 -10.53 -12.90
N GLY A 53 12.13 -11.33 -11.92
CA GLY A 53 13.54 -11.71 -11.73
C GLY A 53 14.34 -10.82 -10.77
N GLU A 54 13.82 -9.65 -10.38
CA GLU A 54 14.40 -8.85 -9.31
C GLU A 54 13.92 -9.34 -7.93
N VAL A 55 14.75 -9.13 -6.92
CA VAL A 55 14.47 -9.55 -5.53
C VAL A 55 14.50 -8.33 -4.63
N PHE A 56 13.36 -8.03 -4.00
CA PHE A 56 13.33 -7.08 -2.88
C PHE A 56 14.08 -7.67 -1.70
N ARG A 57 14.92 -6.88 -1.04
CA ARG A 57 15.65 -7.30 0.16
C ARG A 57 15.33 -6.38 1.33
N TYR A 58 14.94 -6.98 2.45
CA TYR A 58 14.77 -6.31 3.73
C TYR A 58 15.69 -6.96 4.77
N GLU A 59 16.38 -6.15 5.57
CA GLU A 59 17.37 -6.62 6.53
C GLU A 59 17.12 -6.00 7.92
N SER A 60 17.17 -6.84 8.94
CA SER A 60 17.04 -6.46 10.34
C SER A 60 18.04 -7.24 11.20
N ASP A 61 18.60 -6.54 12.19
CA ASP A 61 19.42 -7.11 13.26
C ASP A 61 18.57 -7.84 14.32
N LYS A 62 17.25 -7.68 14.27
CA LYS A 62 16.29 -8.32 15.18
C LYS A 62 15.56 -9.47 14.50
N VAL A 63 14.85 -10.25 15.32
CA VAL A 63 13.84 -11.19 14.81
C VAL A 63 12.60 -10.37 14.46
N ILE A 64 12.14 -10.46 13.23
CA ILE A 64 10.96 -9.74 12.76
C ILE A 64 9.76 -10.68 12.63
N ARG A 65 8.55 -10.11 12.77
CA ARG A 65 7.29 -10.80 12.45
C ARG A 65 6.75 -10.20 11.16
N VAL A 66 6.61 -11.03 10.13
CA VAL A 66 6.11 -10.59 8.83
C VAL A 66 4.62 -10.89 8.74
N HIS A 67 3.81 -9.86 8.50
CA HIS A 67 2.36 -9.94 8.36
C HIS A 67 1.94 -9.76 6.90
N GLY A 68 1.20 -10.71 6.34
CA GLY A 68 0.54 -10.55 5.04
C GLY A 68 -0.87 -9.98 5.23
N LEU A 69 -1.14 -8.81 4.65
CA LEU A 69 -2.50 -8.29 4.51
C LEU A 69 -3.00 -8.65 3.10
N THR A 70 -3.94 -9.57 3.00
CA THR A 70 -4.48 -10.11 1.74
C THR A 70 -5.99 -10.23 1.84
N ASP A 71 -6.69 -10.24 0.70
CA ASP A 71 -8.15 -10.37 0.64
C ASP A 71 -8.87 -9.45 1.63
N VAL A 72 -8.40 -8.19 1.70
CA VAL A 72 -8.97 -7.18 2.59
C VAL A 72 -10.30 -6.69 2.03
N HIS A 73 -10.40 -6.56 0.70
CA HIS A 73 -11.61 -6.15 -0.01
C HIS A 73 -12.24 -4.86 0.56
N VAL A 74 -11.42 -3.82 0.78
CA VAL A 74 -11.95 -2.52 1.25
C VAL A 74 -13.03 -2.05 0.28
N GLY A 75 -14.21 -1.78 0.82
CA GLY A 75 -15.38 -1.36 0.07
C GLY A 75 -16.42 -2.44 -0.15
N ALA A 76 -16.07 -3.73 -0.03
CA ALA A 76 -17.07 -4.81 -0.02
C ALA A 76 -18.02 -4.67 1.17
N ASN A 77 -19.27 -5.13 1.02
CA ASN A 77 -20.24 -5.12 2.12
C ASN A 77 -19.79 -6.04 3.28
N GLU A 78 -19.05 -7.08 2.96
CA GLU A 78 -18.52 -8.07 3.89
C GLU A 78 -17.22 -7.62 4.58
N PHE A 79 -16.69 -6.43 4.23
CA PHE A 79 -15.47 -5.91 4.82
C PHE A 79 -15.63 -5.66 6.33
N ASP A 80 -14.96 -6.49 7.14
CA ASP A 80 -14.95 -6.36 8.60
C ASP A 80 -13.91 -5.31 9.04
N LEU A 81 -14.38 -4.07 9.16
CA LEU A 81 -13.57 -2.92 9.57
C LEU A 81 -12.96 -3.10 10.98
N GLU A 82 -13.67 -3.72 11.92
CA GLU A 82 -13.16 -3.89 13.28
C GLU A 82 -12.04 -4.91 13.33
N LYS A 83 -12.20 -6.04 12.64
CA LYS A 83 -11.15 -7.07 12.52
C LYS A 83 -9.92 -6.53 11.78
N PHE A 84 -10.11 -5.75 10.72
CA PHE A 84 -8.99 -5.10 10.04
C PHE A 84 -8.26 -4.11 10.97
N ARG A 85 -8.98 -3.31 11.74
CA ARG A 85 -8.38 -2.41 12.75
C ARG A 85 -7.62 -3.17 13.83
N GLN A 86 -8.08 -4.35 14.25
CA GLN A 86 -7.35 -5.21 15.18
C GLN A 86 -6.03 -5.69 14.57
N ALA A 87 -6.02 -6.09 13.30
CA ALA A 87 -4.80 -6.48 12.60
C ALA A 87 -3.81 -5.30 12.49
N VAL A 88 -4.29 -4.11 12.10
CA VAL A 88 -3.47 -2.89 12.05
C VAL A 88 -2.91 -2.55 13.43
N LYS A 89 -3.72 -2.66 14.48
CA LYS A 89 -3.30 -2.42 15.86
C LYS A 89 -2.20 -3.40 16.29
N ALA A 90 -2.34 -4.69 15.99
CA ALA A 90 -1.34 -5.70 16.32
C ALA A 90 0.02 -5.40 15.64
N ILE A 91 0.01 -4.97 14.38
CA ILE A 91 1.23 -4.56 13.66
C ILE A 91 1.79 -3.25 14.25
N TYR A 92 0.92 -2.31 14.63
CA TYR A 92 1.33 -1.02 15.19
C TYR A 92 2.05 -1.19 16.54
N GLU A 93 1.48 -1.96 17.45
CA GLU A 93 1.99 -2.14 18.82
C GLU A 93 3.27 -2.98 18.89
N ASP A 94 3.58 -3.75 17.85
CA ASP A 94 4.77 -4.60 17.80
C ASP A 94 5.93 -3.92 17.04
N ASP A 95 6.96 -3.51 17.78
CA ASP A 95 8.16 -2.85 17.23
C ASP A 95 8.92 -3.71 16.21
N ASN A 96 8.77 -5.03 16.25
CA ASN A 96 9.43 -5.95 15.32
C ASN A 96 8.50 -6.44 14.21
N ALA A 97 7.28 -5.92 14.13
CA ALA A 97 6.36 -6.26 13.05
C ALA A 97 6.68 -5.46 11.78
N VAL A 98 6.63 -6.16 10.64
CA VAL A 98 6.59 -5.59 9.30
C VAL A 98 5.45 -6.24 8.53
N TRP A 99 4.98 -5.60 7.47
CA TRP A 99 3.86 -6.15 6.71
C TRP A 99 4.00 -5.93 5.22
N PHE A 100 3.25 -6.68 4.43
CA PHE A 100 3.13 -6.48 2.99
C PHE A 100 1.68 -6.64 2.55
N GLY A 101 1.27 -5.88 1.54
CA GLY A 101 -0.03 -6.06 0.89
C GLY A 101 0.06 -7.14 -0.17
N ASN A 102 -0.76 -8.18 -0.09
CA ASN A 102 -0.70 -9.34 -0.99
C ASN A 102 -1.98 -9.49 -1.81
N GLY A 103 -2.28 -8.48 -2.64
CA GLY A 103 -3.44 -8.51 -3.53
C GLY A 103 -4.79 -8.38 -2.84
N ASP A 104 -5.79 -8.03 -3.64
CA ASP A 104 -7.19 -7.88 -3.24
C ASP A 104 -7.37 -6.99 -2.00
N LEU A 105 -6.64 -5.87 -1.99
CA LEU A 105 -6.73 -4.86 -0.93
C LEU A 105 -8.04 -4.08 -1.04
N LEU A 106 -8.57 -3.95 -2.26
CA LEU A 106 -9.80 -3.23 -2.60
C LEU A 106 -10.78 -4.18 -3.29
N GLU A 107 -12.08 -3.97 -3.08
CA GLU A 107 -13.11 -4.74 -3.80
C GLU A 107 -13.22 -4.27 -5.26
N LEU A 108 -13.29 -2.96 -5.49
CA LEU A 108 -13.22 -2.30 -6.80
C LEU A 108 -14.17 -2.88 -7.85
N ILE A 109 -15.49 -2.85 -7.65
CA ILE A 109 -16.50 -3.19 -8.67
C ILE A 109 -16.88 -1.91 -9.46
N PRO A 110 -16.28 -1.65 -10.64
CA PRO A 110 -16.58 -0.44 -11.40
C PRO A 110 -18.02 -0.47 -11.98
N PRO A 111 -18.54 0.70 -12.39
CA PRO A 111 -19.83 0.78 -13.07
C PRO A 111 -19.89 -0.16 -14.27
N HIS A 112 -21.05 -0.80 -14.45
CA HIS A 112 -21.32 -1.73 -15.55
C HIS A 112 -20.42 -2.99 -15.59
N TYR A 113 -19.74 -3.33 -14.49
CA TYR A 113 -19.04 -4.60 -14.40
C TYR A 113 -20.01 -5.78 -14.31
N LYS A 114 -19.50 -7.00 -14.57
CA LYS A 114 -20.28 -8.25 -14.62
C LYS A 114 -20.94 -8.61 -13.29
N ILE A 115 -20.52 -8.00 -12.19
CA ILE A 115 -21.00 -8.23 -10.83
C ILE A 115 -21.75 -6.98 -10.36
N SER A 116 -22.78 -7.17 -9.54
CA SER A 116 -23.60 -6.08 -9.03
C SER A 116 -22.78 -5.10 -8.20
N GLN A 117 -22.90 -3.80 -8.49
CA GLN A 117 -22.35 -2.75 -7.63
C GLN A 117 -22.97 -2.72 -6.23
N ARG A 118 -24.09 -3.40 -6.01
CA ARG A 118 -24.66 -3.56 -4.66
C ARG A 118 -23.78 -4.39 -3.73
N GLY A 119 -22.74 -5.06 -4.24
CA GLY A 119 -21.75 -5.79 -3.44
C GLY A 119 -20.71 -4.90 -2.77
N GLN A 120 -20.77 -3.57 -2.96
CA GLN A 120 -19.86 -2.62 -2.31
C GLN A 120 -20.59 -1.40 -1.74
N GLU A 121 -20.13 -0.92 -0.60
CA GLU A 121 -20.65 0.27 0.07
C GLU A 121 -19.85 1.54 -0.27
N ILE A 122 -18.56 1.38 -0.55
CA ILE A 122 -17.65 2.50 -0.84
C ILE A 122 -17.47 2.59 -2.37
N PRO A 123 -17.66 3.78 -2.99
CA PRO A 123 -17.37 3.99 -4.41
C PRO A 123 -15.94 3.57 -4.79
N PRO A 124 -15.69 2.96 -5.97
CA PRO A 124 -14.38 2.39 -6.30
C PRO A 124 -13.21 3.38 -6.23
N ASP A 125 -13.44 4.65 -6.55
CA ASP A 125 -12.46 5.73 -6.50
C ASP A 125 -12.12 6.17 -5.06
N GLU A 126 -13.00 5.92 -4.09
CA GLU A 126 -12.74 6.24 -2.68
C GLU A 126 -12.10 5.08 -1.89
N GLN A 127 -12.15 3.85 -2.44
CA GLN A 127 -11.66 2.66 -1.74
C GLN A 127 -10.15 2.72 -1.46
N TYR A 128 -9.33 3.13 -2.43
CA TYR A 128 -7.88 3.20 -2.24
C TYR A 128 -7.48 4.27 -1.21
N LEU A 129 -8.17 5.43 -1.21
CA LEU A 129 -7.98 6.48 -0.21
C LEU A 129 -8.34 5.97 1.19
N THR A 130 -9.44 5.23 1.28
CA THR A 130 -9.88 4.58 2.53
C THR A 130 -8.83 3.58 3.02
N PHE A 131 -8.34 2.70 2.14
CA PHE A 131 -7.28 1.74 2.48
C PHE A 131 -6.03 2.45 3.02
N ILE A 132 -5.50 3.44 2.29
CA ILE A 132 -4.32 4.22 2.72
C ILE A 132 -4.54 4.83 4.10
N LYS A 133 -5.73 5.40 4.35
CA LYS A 133 -6.07 5.99 5.66
C LYS A 133 -6.09 4.95 6.77
N LEU A 134 -6.59 3.74 6.50
CA LEU A 134 -6.66 2.66 7.50
C LEU A 134 -5.28 2.14 7.88
N VAL A 135 -4.35 2.04 6.93
CA VAL A 135 -2.97 1.56 7.18
C VAL A 135 -1.98 2.68 7.49
N GLN A 136 -2.44 3.93 7.55
CA GLN A 136 -1.59 5.11 7.70
C GLN A 136 -0.65 5.03 8.92
N SER A 137 -1.13 4.47 10.05
CA SER A 137 -0.35 4.33 11.28
C SER A 137 0.75 3.28 11.20
N ILE A 138 0.71 2.38 10.22
CA ILE A 138 1.69 1.30 10.00
C ILE A 138 2.42 1.43 8.66
N LYS A 139 2.29 2.57 7.98
CA LYS A 139 2.85 2.80 6.63
C LYS A 139 4.36 2.58 6.57
N ASP A 140 5.08 3.00 7.60
CA ASP A 140 6.54 2.87 7.75
C ASP A 140 7.01 1.42 7.93
N LYS A 141 6.10 0.52 8.35
CA LYS A 141 6.35 -0.92 8.50
C LYS A 141 6.04 -1.72 7.23
N CYS A 142 5.58 -1.07 6.16
CA CYS A 142 5.22 -1.73 4.91
C CYS A 142 6.45 -2.07 4.07
N LEU A 143 6.60 -3.34 3.70
CA LEU A 143 7.68 -3.86 2.88
C LEU A 143 7.44 -3.63 1.40
N PHE A 144 6.25 -3.95 0.90
CA PHE A 144 5.83 -3.81 -0.50
C PHE A 144 4.32 -4.01 -0.64
N ILE A 145 3.80 -3.67 -1.83
CA ILE A 145 2.42 -3.94 -2.25
C ILE A 145 2.44 -4.87 -3.46
N ARG A 146 1.57 -5.87 -3.50
CA ARG A 146 1.30 -6.72 -4.66
C ARG A 146 -0.13 -6.52 -5.16
N GLY A 147 -0.30 -6.59 -6.47
CA GLY A 147 -1.61 -6.62 -7.12
C GLY A 147 -2.29 -7.99 -7.09
N GLY A 148 -3.59 -7.99 -6.86
CA GLY A 148 -4.48 -9.16 -6.91
C GLY A 148 -5.39 -9.14 -8.14
N ASN A 149 -6.48 -9.91 -8.08
CA ASN A 149 -7.47 -9.99 -9.15
C ASN A 149 -8.58 -8.94 -9.04
N HIS A 150 -8.98 -8.53 -7.84
CA HIS A 150 -10.02 -7.53 -7.59
C HIS A 150 -9.49 -6.10 -7.78
N ASP A 151 -8.28 -5.82 -7.32
CA ASP A 151 -7.67 -4.51 -7.44
C ASP A 151 -6.89 -4.36 -8.75
N PHE A 152 -5.82 -5.13 -8.99
CA PHE A 152 -4.95 -4.97 -10.16
C PHE A 152 -5.58 -5.47 -11.47
N LEU A 153 -5.90 -6.77 -11.57
CA LEU A 153 -6.37 -7.32 -12.86
C LEU A 153 -7.67 -6.66 -13.33
N ARG A 154 -8.59 -6.40 -12.40
CA ARG A 154 -9.88 -5.78 -12.71
C ARG A 154 -9.70 -4.32 -13.11
N SER A 155 -8.95 -3.52 -12.35
CA SER A 155 -8.70 -2.11 -12.71
C SER A 155 -8.01 -2.00 -14.05
N PHE A 156 -6.99 -2.83 -14.30
CA PHE A 156 -6.21 -2.77 -15.52
C PHE A 156 -7.03 -3.18 -16.75
N ASN A 157 -7.77 -4.29 -16.68
CA ASN A 157 -8.52 -4.78 -17.84
C ASN A 157 -9.72 -3.90 -18.23
N ILE A 158 -10.27 -3.12 -17.29
CA ILE A 158 -11.48 -2.30 -17.52
C ILE A 158 -11.12 -0.84 -17.78
N LEU A 159 -10.13 -0.32 -17.03
CA LEU A 159 -9.83 1.11 -16.98
C LEU A 159 -8.45 1.45 -17.55
N ASP A 160 -7.65 0.45 -17.93
CA ASP A 160 -6.24 0.60 -18.30
C ASP A 160 -5.42 1.34 -17.21
N LEU A 161 -5.80 1.09 -15.96
CA LEU A 161 -5.24 1.73 -14.77
C LEU A 161 -4.80 0.67 -13.78
N ASP A 162 -3.60 0.79 -13.21
CA ASP A 162 -3.12 -0.08 -12.14
C ASP A 162 -3.26 0.65 -10.80
N ILE A 163 -4.31 0.33 -10.05
CA ILE A 163 -4.59 1.00 -8.76
C ILE A 163 -3.61 0.56 -7.66
N CYS A 164 -3.12 -0.68 -7.70
CA CYS A 164 -2.13 -1.18 -6.73
C CYS A 164 -0.79 -0.45 -6.88
N LYS A 165 -0.43 -0.13 -8.13
CA LYS A 165 0.73 0.71 -8.44
C LYS A 165 0.59 2.12 -7.88
N ILE A 166 -0.62 2.71 -7.92
CA ILE A 166 -0.90 4.00 -7.28
C ILE A 166 -0.75 3.89 -5.76
N ILE A 167 -1.33 2.87 -5.14
CA ILE A 167 -1.21 2.65 -3.69
C ILE A 167 0.25 2.51 -3.29
N ALA A 168 1.04 1.69 -4.00
CA ALA A 168 2.46 1.51 -3.73
C ALA A 168 3.24 2.84 -3.83
N ASN A 169 2.92 3.66 -4.82
CA ASN A 169 3.51 4.99 -4.98
C ASN A 169 3.13 5.94 -3.83
N GLU A 170 1.85 6.03 -3.47
CA GLU A 170 1.38 6.84 -2.34
C GLU A 170 2.00 6.39 -1.01
N MET A 171 2.21 5.09 -0.86
CA MET A 171 2.86 4.50 0.30
C MET A 171 4.39 4.58 0.26
N ASN A 172 4.98 4.96 -0.89
CA ASN A 172 6.41 4.99 -1.14
C ASN A 172 7.10 3.66 -0.83
N VAL A 173 6.51 2.57 -1.31
CA VAL A 173 7.02 1.21 -1.15
C VAL A 173 7.13 0.50 -2.50
N PRO A 174 7.96 -0.56 -2.61
CA PRO A 174 8.05 -1.35 -3.82
C PRO A 174 6.70 -1.95 -4.25
N TYR A 175 6.53 -2.08 -5.58
CA TYR A 175 5.36 -2.72 -6.19
C TYR A 175 5.72 -4.03 -6.87
N TYR A 176 4.98 -5.09 -6.55
CA TYR A 176 4.99 -6.38 -7.23
C TYR A 176 3.75 -6.54 -8.10
N LYS A 177 3.94 -6.48 -9.42
CA LYS A 177 2.85 -6.74 -10.37
C LYS A 177 2.45 -8.21 -10.44
N MET A 178 3.40 -9.12 -10.19
CA MET A 178 3.25 -10.57 -10.34
C MET A 178 3.83 -11.28 -9.10
N PRO A 179 3.61 -12.60 -8.95
CA PRO A 179 4.32 -13.39 -7.93
C PRO A 179 5.84 -13.23 -8.05
N GLY A 180 6.55 -13.37 -6.93
CA GLY A 180 7.99 -13.18 -6.91
C GLY A 180 8.65 -13.45 -5.57
N TYR A 181 9.98 -13.41 -5.60
CA TYR A 181 10.82 -13.52 -4.42
C TYR A 181 10.94 -12.18 -3.69
N SER A 182 10.95 -12.25 -2.38
CA SER A 182 11.45 -11.23 -1.46
C SER A 182 12.39 -11.90 -0.47
N GLN A 183 13.56 -11.32 -0.24
CA GLN A 183 14.53 -11.82 0.70
C GLN A 183 14.42 -11.07 2.03
N ILE A 184 14.14 -11.81 3.09
CA ILE A 184 14.08 -11.31 4.45
C ILE A 184 15.34 -11.78 5.18
N VAL A 185 16.14 -10.84 5.66
CA VAL A 185 17.36 -11.12 6.42
C VAL A 185 17.15 -10.74 7.87
N CYS A 186 17.24 -11.71 8.78
CA CYS A 186 17.09 -11.48 10.22
C CYS A 186 18.28 -12.08 10.95
N ARG A 187 18.99 -11.26 11.74
CA ARG A 187 20.18 -11.69 12.49
C ARG A 187 21.22 -12.40 11.61
N GLY A 188 21.42 -11.89 10.39
CA GLY A 188 22.35 -12.45 9.40
C GLY A 188 21.89 -13.75 8.72
N LYS A 189 20.68 -14.25 9.01
CA LYS A 189 20.09 -15.39 8.30
C LYS A 189 19.12 -14.89 7.23
N SER A 190 19.29 -15.37 6.01
CA SER A 190 18.43 -15.04 4.87
C SER A 190 17.30 -16.05 4.73
N TRP A 191 16.11 -15.55 4.39
CA TRP A 191 14.92 -16.31 4.07
C TRP A 191 14.33 -15.79 2.77
N ASN A 192 14.14 -16.65 1.78
CA ASN A 192 13.49 -16.34 0.53
C ASN A 192 11.98 -16.55 0.71
N MET A 193 11.25 -15.46 0.93
CA MET A 193 9.81 -15.46 0.93
C MET A 193 9.30 -15.36 -0.51
N VAL A 194 8.56 -16.37 -0.94
CA VAL A 194 7.82 -16.38 -2.20
C VAL A 194 6.40 -15.98 -1.89
N SER A 195 5.91 -14.98 -2.61
CA SER A 195 4.53 -14.57 -2.44
C SER A 195 3.84 -14.38 -3.79
N GLY A 196 2.54 -14.69 -3.84
CA GLY A 196 1.68 -14.55 -5.01
C GLY A 196 0.25 -14.26 -4.57
N HIS A 197 -0.66 -14.04 -5.53
CA HIS A 197 -2.10 -13.92 -5.26
C HIS A 197 -2.86 -14.79 -6.25
N GLY A 198 -3.85 -15.55 -5.76
CA GLY A 198 -4.70 -16.40 -6.58
C GLY A 198 -5.62 -15.62 -7.53
N LYS A 199 -6.31 -16.33 -8.43
CA LYS A 199 -7.33 -15.71 -9.34
C LYS A 199 -8.70 -16.39 -9.28
N SER A 200 -8.84 -17.46 -8.51
CA SER A 200 -9.92 -18.44 -8.67
C SER A 200 -10.75 -18.67 -7.40
N GLY A 201 -10.81 -17.69 -6.49
CA GLY A 201 -11.61 -17.77 -5.26
C GLY A 201 -11.26 -18.97 -4.39
N ALA A 202 -9.96 -19.24 -4.23
CA ALA A 202 -9.42 -20.32 -3.41
C ALA A 202 -9.92 -21.76 -3.71
N LYS A 203 -10.49 -22.03 -4.91
CA LYS A 203 -11.06 -23.35 -5.24
C LYS A 203 -10.07 -24.51 -5.15
N ASN A 204 -8.76 -24.28 -5.32
CA ASN A 204 -7.69 -25.28 -5.20
C ASN A 204 -6.40 -24.63 -4.65
N GLY A 205 -6.41 -24.19 -3.39
CA GLY A 205 -5.27 -23.49 -2.77
C GLY A 205 -3.95 -24.26 -2.85
N ASP A 206 -3.97 -25.55 -2.54
CA ASP A 206 -2.77 -26.41 -2.56
C ASP A 206 -2.15 -26.50 -3.96
N LEU A 207 -2.98 -26.65 -5.00
CA LEU A 207 -2.49 -26.72 -6.38
C LEU A 207 -1.82 -25.42 -6.82
N GLU A 208 -2.34 -24.27 -6.39
CA GLU A 208 -1.75 -22.97 -6.72
C GLU A 208 -0.46 -22.73 -5.91
N LEU A 209 -0.40 -23.18 -4.66
CA LEU A 209 0.83 -23.21 -3.88
C LEU A 209 1.88 -24.14 -4.50
N ASP A 210 1.50 -25.33 -4.98
CA ASP A 210 2.40 -26.27 -5.65
C ASP A 210 2.97 -25.68 -6.95
N LYS A 211 2.13 -25.00 -7.74
CA LYS A 211 2.58 -24.28 -8.93
C LYS A 211 3.54 -23.16 -8.57
N LEU A 212 3.26 -22.41 -7.50
CA LEU A 212 4.12 -21.35 -7.01
C LEU A 212 5.48 -21.94 -6.57
N ALA A 213 5.48 -23.02 -5.80
CA ALA A 213 6.69 -23.71 -5.35
C ALA A 213 7.49 -24.33 -6.51
N ALA A 214 6.83 -24.86 -7.53
CA ALA A 214 7.49 -25.41 -8.72
C ALA A 214 8.25 -24.35 -9.53
N VAL A 215 7.69 -23.14 -9.63
CA VAL A 215 8.34 -22.01 -10.33
C VAL A 215 9.41 -21.37 -9.44
N TYR A 216 9.10 -21.16 -8.17
CA TYR A 216 9.96 -20.48 -7.20
C TYR A 216 10.61 -21.48 -6.22
N SER A 217 11.34 -22.44 -6.78
CA SER A 217 11.91 -23.60 -6.07
C SER A 217 12.96 -23.28 -5.00
N GLN A 218 13.43 -22.04 -4.93
CA GLN A 218 14.37 -21.57 -3.90
C GLN A 218 13.67 -20.88 -2.72
N GLY A 219 12.35 -20.96 -2.64
CA GLY A 219 11.56 -20.39 -1.56
C GLY A 219 11.70 -21.18 -0.26
N ASP A 220 11.89 -20.46 0.85
CA ASP A 220 11.86 -21.02 2.21
C ASP A 220 10.47 -20.90 2.82
N VAL A 221 9.72 -19.87 2.42
CA VAL A 221 8.36 -19.57 2.90
C VAL A 221 7.50 -19.21 1.69
N PHE A 222 6.31 -19.81 1.59
CA PHE A 222 5.35 -19.57 0.51
C PHE A 222 4.08 -18.93 1.06
N PHE A 223 3.62 -17.85 0.43
CA PHE A 223 2.40 -17.13 0.80
C PHE A 223 1.56 -16.90 -0.47
N LEU A 224 0.32 -17.38 -0.48
CA LEU A 224 -0.60 -17.23 -1.61
C LEU A 224 -1.84 -16.45 -1.18
#